data_AF-F9ZUM0-F1
#
_entry.id   AF-F9ZUM0-F1
#
_cell.length_a   1.000
_cell.length_b   1.000
_cell.length_c   1.000
_cell.angle_alpha   90.00
_cell.angle_beta   90.00
_cell.angle_gamma   90.00
#
_symmetry.space_group_name_H-M   'P 1'
#
loop_
_entity.id
_entity.type
_entity.pdbx_description
1 polymer ?
#
loop_
_entity_poly.entity_id
_entity_poly.type
_entity_poly.pdbx_seq_one_letter_code
_entity_poly.pdbx_strand_id
1 'polypeptide(L)'
;MIEKKQTRRRRSVEERIADLERKRQEVLERQRAALAKIEDEKKRLAQTPAVGKTQMEHQKRFERAVRAIAGDLDHRHFIAIIADAVDRGVDADTLAEKGEALLATHGKGRRGRKPRNPSA
;
A
#
# COMPACT_ATOMS: atom_id res chain seq x y z
N MET A 1 -65.07 -0.74 31.95
CA MET A 1 -63.67 -1.06 31.60
C MET A 1 -62.89 0.25 31.60
N ILE A 2 -61.98 0.44 32.55
CA ILE A 2 -61.30 1.74 32.73
C ILE A 2 -60.06 1.76 31.83
N GLU A 3 -60.14 2.47 30.71
CA GLU A 3 -58.99 2.77 29.85
C GLU A 3 -57.96 3.59 30.63
N LYS A 4 -56.80 2.99 30.92
CA LYS A 4 -55.65 3.70 31.47
C LYS A 4 -55.09 4.64 30.40
N LYS A 5 -55.42 5.93 30.47
CA LYS A 5 -54.79 6.98 29.68
C LYS A 5 -53.29 7.00 29.96
N GLN A 6 -52.50 6.55 28.99
CA GLN A 6 -51.05 6.51 29.05
C GLN A 6 -50.51 7.95 29.08
N THR A 7 -50.16 8.45 30.26
CA THR A 7 -49.65 9.80 30.44
C THR A 7 -48.24 9.88 29.85
N ARG A 8 -48.03 10.71 28.82
CA ARG A 8 -46.71 10.90 28.19
C ARG A 8 -45.72 11.43 29.23
N ARG A 9 -44.85 10.56 29.74
CA ARG A 9 -43.77 10.94 30.65
C ARG A 9 -42.70 11.72 29.86
N ARG A 10 -42.30 12.89 30.35
CA ARG A 10 -41.14 13.62 29.81
C ARG A 10 -39.87 12.89 30.23
N ARG A 11 -38.94 12.68 29.29
CA ARG A 11 -37.64 12.05 29.59
C ARG A 11 -36.85 12.87 30.60
N SER A 12 -36.23 12.19 31.56
CA SER A 12 -35.33 12.80 32.55
C SER A 12 -34.04 13.28 31.89
N VAL A 13 -33.27 14.12 32.59
CA VAL A 13 -31.96 14.59 32.11
C VAL A 13 -30.98 13.41 31.94
N GLU A 14 -31.01 12.45 32.87
CA GLU A 14 -30.19 11.23 32.83
C GLU A 14 -30.54 10.35 31.62
N GLU A 15 -31.83 10.16 31.32
CA GLU A 15 -32.27 9.41 30.13
C GLU A 15 -31.79 10.07 28.83
N ARG A 16 -31.76 11.41 28.79
CA ARG A 16 -31.23 12.14 27.63
C ARG A 16 -29.72 12.01 27.49
N ILE A 17 -28.97 11.96 28.59
CA ILE A 17 -27.52 11.73 28.57
C ILE A 17 -27.22 10.32 28.06
N ALA A 18 -27.92 9.30 28.55
CA ALA A 18 -27.80 7.92 28.07
C ALA A 18 -28.16 7.78 26.58
N ASP A 19 -29.17 8.51 26.11
CA ASP A 19 -29.50 8.58 24.67
C ASP A 19 -28.37 9.19 23.83
N LEU A 20 -27.68 10.21 24.33
CA LEU A 20 -26.56 10.85 23.65
C LEU A 20 -25.31 9.95 23.62
N GLU A 21 -25.03 9.24 24.72
CA GLU A 21 -23.93 8.27 24.78
C GLU A 21 -24.15 7.09 23.82
N ARG A 22 -25.37 6.56 23.76
CA ARG A 22 -25.73 5.52 22.78
C ARG A 22 -25.53 5.99 21.35
N LYS A 23 -25.95 7.22 21.03
CA LYS A 23 -25.70 7.82 19.71
C LYS A 23 -24.20 7.98 19.42
N ARG A 24 -23.41 8.38 20.42
CA ARG A 24 -21.95 8.50 20.27
C ARG A 24 -21.31 7.15 19.95
N GLN A 25 -21.69 6.10 20.67
CA GLN A 25 -21.20 4.75 20.42
C GLN A 25 -21.56 4.26 19.01
N GLU A 26 -22.83 4.44 18.61
CA GLU A 26 -23.30 4.06 17.29
C GLU A 26 -22.55 4.79 16.16
N VAL A 27 -22.28 6.09 16.32
CA VAL A 27 -21.48 6.87 15.35
C VAL A 27 -20.05 6.35 15.29
N LEU A 28 -19.42 6.06 16.42
CA LEU A 28 -18.06 5.53 16.46
C LEU A 28 -17.96 4.14 15.83
N GLU A 29 -18.95 3.27 16.06
CA GLU A 29 -19.01 1.96 15.42
C GLU A 29 -19.16 2.06 13.90
N ARG A 30 -20.03 2.96 13.42
CA ARG A 30 -20.17 3.23 11.99
C ARG A 30 -18.87 3.77 11.37
N GLN A 31 -18.17 4.66 12.07
CA GLN A 31 -16.87 5.17 11.62
C GLN A 31 -15.81 4.07 11.55
N ARG A 32 -15.74 3.21 12.56
CA ARG A 32 -14.83 2.05 12.56
C ARG A 32 -15.13 1.09 11.41
N ALA A 33 -16.41 0.80 11.16
CA ALA A 33 -16.82 -0.04 10.04
C ALA A 33 -16.50 0.59 8.68
N ALA A 34 -16.65 1.90 8.54
CA ALA A 34 -16.25 2.62 7.33
C ALA A 34 -14.73 2.56 7.09
N LEU A 35 -13.93 2.79 8.13
CA LEU A 35 -12.47 2.68 8.05
C LEU A 35 -12.02 1.26 7.70
N ALA A 36 -12.64 0.23 8.29
CA ALA A 36 -12.33 -1.16 7.98
C ALA A 36 -12.59 -1.49 6.51
N LYS A 37 -13.70 -1.01 5.93
CA LYS A 37 -14.00 -1.19 4.50
C LYS A 37 -12.94 -0.54 3.60
N ILE A 38 -12.49 0.67 3.94
CA ILE A 38 -11.45 1.37 3.19
C ILE A 38 -10.14 0.58 3.22
N GLU A 39 -9.75 0.06 4.39
CA GLU A 39 -8.54 -0.76 4.51
C GLU A 39 -8.64 -2.08 3.73
N ASP A 40 -9.81 -2.71 3.72
CA ASP A 40 -10.04 -3.92 2.92
C ASP A 40 -9.98 -3.64 1.42
N GLU A 41 -10.51 -2.51 0.96
CA GLU A 41 -10.39 -2.08 -0.44
C GLU A 41 -8.94 -1.78 -0.82
N LYS A 42 -8.17 -1.09 0.03
CA LYS A 42 -6.73 -0.88 -0.19
C LYS A 42 -5.98 -2.20 -0.31
N LYS A 43 -6.24 -3.16 0.58
CA LYS A 43 -5.61 -4.49 0.53
C LYS A 43 -5.97 -5.22 -0.76
N ARG A 44 -7.24 -5.18 -1.18
CA ARG A 44 -7.68 -5.79 -2.45
C ARG A 44 -6.98 -5.17 -3.65
N LEU A 45 -6.87 -3.84 -3.70
CA LEU A 45 -6.16 -3.14 -4.77
C LEU A 45 -4.68 -3.51 -4.80
N ALA A 46 -4.01 -3.55 -3.64
CA ALA A 46 -2.61 -3.94 -3.53
C ALA A 46 -2.34 -5.40 -3.93
N GLN A 47 -3.31 -6.29 -3.71
CA GLN A 47 -3.22 -7.72 -4.05
C GLN A 47 -3.64 -8.06 -5.48
N THR A 48 -3.98 -7.05 -6.31
CA THR A 48 -4.37 -7.33 -7.70
C THR A 48 -3.22 -7.99 -8.48
N PRO A 49 -3.52 -8.95 -9.37
CA PRO A 49 -2.49 -9.59 -10.21
C PRO A 49 -1.69 -8.62 -11.07
N ALA A 50 -2.27 -7.47 -11.42
CA ALA A 50 -1.58 -6.40 -12.14
C ALA A 50 -0.44 -5.80 -11.30
N VAL A 51 -0.68 -5.52 -10.02
CA VAL A 51 0.34 -5.04 -9.08
C VAL A 51 1.41 -6.11 -8.83
N GLY A 52 1.02 -7.38 -8.70
CA GLY A 52 1.98 -8.48 -8.63
C GLY A 52 2.90 -8.54 -9.86
N LYS A 53 2.33 -8.39 -11.07
CA LYS A 53 3.12 -8.35 -12.32
C LYS A 53 4.05 -7.15 -12.39
N THR A 54 3.61 -5.97 -11.99
CA THR A 54 4.49 -4.78 -11.99
C THR A 54 5.63 -4.94 -10.99
N GLN A 55 5.35 -5.39 -9.77
CA GLN A 55 6.39 -5.66 -8.76
C GLN A 55 7.41 -6.70 -9.26
N MET A 56 6.94 -7.79 -9.87
CA MET A 56 7.82 -8.80 -10.47
C MET A 56 8.70 -8.21 -11.58
N GLU A 57 8.15 -7.35 -12.45
CA GLU A 57 8.95 -6.70 -13.48
C GLU A 57 9.95 -5.71 -12.87
N HIS A 58 9.58 -4.91 -11.87
CA HIS A 58 10.52 -4.05 -11.16
C HIS A 58 11.67 -4.86 -10.55
N GLN A 59 11.38 -5.98 -9.90
CA GLN A 59 12.38 -6.88 -9.33
C GLN A 59 13.34 -7.43 -10.41
N LYS A 60 12.81 -7.91 -11.55
CA LYS A 60 13.65 -8.39 -12.66
C LYS A 60 14.51 -7.27 -13.25
N ARG A 61 14.00 -6.05 -13.34
CA ARG A 61 14.77 -4.89 -13.85
C ARG A 61 15.90 -4.54 -12.89
N PHE A 62 15.64 -4.57 -11.58
CA PHE A 62 16.65 -4.40 -10.54
C PHE A 62 17.75 -5.46 -10.65
N GLU A 63 17.39 -6.75 -10.65
CA GLU A 63 18.36 -7.85 -10.73
C GLU A 63 19.24 -7.76 -11.99
N ARG A 64 18.67 -7.39 -13.14
CA ARG A 64 19.42 -7.15 -14.37
C ARG A 64 20.40 -5.99 -14.23
N ALA A 65 19.96 -4.88 -13.63
CA ALA A 65 20.81 -3.72 -13.43
C ALA A 65 21.95 -4.05 -12.47
N VAL A 66 21.66 -4.70 -11.35
CA VAL A 66 22.66 -5.17 -10.38
C VAL A 66 23.68 -6.07 -11.04
N ARG A 67 23.23 -7.08 -11.79
CA ARG A 67 24.16 -8.01 -12.47
C ARG A 67 25.06 -7.30 -13.49
N ALA A 68 24.56 -6.26 -14.15
CA ALA A 68 25.35 -5.49 -15.12
C ALA A 68 26.35 -4.53 -14.46
N ILE A 69 26.02 -4.00 -13.27
CA ILE A 69 26.85 -3.00 -12.57
C ILE A 69 27.85 -3.68 -11.63
N ALA A 70 27.41 -4.68 -10.87
CA ALA A 70 28.16 -5.30 -9.80
C ALA A 70 27.76 -6.78 -9.61
N GLY A 71 28.05 -7.61 -10.62
CA GLY A 71 27.64 -9.02 -10.67
C GLY A 71 28.24 -9.92 -9.58
N ASP A 72 29.31 -9.48 -8.93
CA ASP A 72 29.99 -10.23 -7.86
C ASP A 72 29.49 -9.86 -6.45
N LEU A 73 28.64 -8.83 -6.33
CA LEU A 73 28.09 -8.39 -5.06
C LEU A 73 26.80 -9.15 -4.72
N ASP A 74 26.78 -9.73 -3.52
CA ASP A 74 25.59 -10.35 -2.93
C ASP A 74 24.76 -9.37 -2.07
N HIS A 75 23.55 -9.78 -1.68
CA HIS A 75 22.57 -9.04 -0.88
C HIS A 75 23.15 -8.40 0.39
N ARG A 76 24.09 -9.09 1.05
CA ARG A 76 24.78 -8.58 2.25
C ARG A 76 25.57 -7.31 1.96
N HIS A 77 26.20 -7.23 0.79
CA HIS A 77 26.97 -6.07 0.37
C HIS A 77 26.05 -4.90 0.03
N PHE A 78 24.89 -5.15 -0.60
CA PHE A 78 23.92 -4.07 -0.86
C PHE A 78 23.40 -3.46 0.43
N ILE A 79 23.07 -4.27 1.45
CA ILE A 79 22.64 -3.77 2.75
C ILE A 79 23.72 -2.89 3.38
N ALA A 80 24.98 -3.33 3.35
CA ALA A 80 26.09 -2.56 3.89
C ALA A 80 26.30 -1.22 3.15
N ILE A 81 26.22 -1.21 1.81
CA ILE A 81 26.35 0.00 1.00
C ILE A 81 25.19 0.98 1.27
N ILE A 82 23.96 0.47 1.42
CA ILE A 82 22.80 1.31 1.74
C ILE A 82 22.97 1.93 3.13
N ALA A 83 23.39 1.15 4.13
CA ALA A 83 23.63 1.66 5.48
C ALA A 83 24.69 2.77 5.49
N ASP A 84 25.83 2.53 4.83
CA ASP A 84 26.92 3.52 4.72
C ASP A 84 26.48 4.78 3.96
N ALA A 85 25.62 4.66 2.94
CA ALA A 85 25.06 5.82 2.24
C ALA A 85 24.13 6.65 3.14
N VAL A 86 23.33 6.00 3.99
CA VAL A 86 22.48 6.69 4.97
C VAL A 86 23.31 7.38 6.04
N ASP A 87 24.34 6.71 6.57
CA ASP A 87 25.24 7.27 7.59
C ASP A 87 26.01 8.49 7.07
N ARG A 88 26.33 8.51 5.77
CA ARG A 88 26.95 9.66 5.08
C ARG A 88 25.98 10.80 4.77
N GLY A 89 24.69 10.64 5.09
CA GLY A 89 23.66 11.65 4.88
C GLY A 89 23.33 11.90 3.41
N VAL A 90 23.41 10.86 2.57
CA VAL A 90 23.05 11.00 1.15
C VAL A 90 21.55 11.25 1.02
N ASP A 91 21.20 12.27 0.24
CA ASP A 91 19.81 12.63 -0.04
C ASP A 91 19.06 11.51 -0.80
N ALA A 92 17.90 11.14 -0.26
CA ALA A 92 17.07 10.06 -0.77
C ALA A 92 16.45 10.40 -2.14
N ASP A 93 16.08 11.67 -2.35
CA ASP A 93 15.44 12.11 -3.59
C ASP A 93 16.45 12.08 -4.75
N THR A 94 17.66 12.59 -4.50
CA THR A 94 18.78 12.49 -5.45
C THR A 94 19.15 11.03 -5.77
N LEU A 95 19.08 10.12 -4.80
CA LEU A 95 19.32 8.69 -5.02
C LEU A 95 18.22 8.04 -5.86
N ALA A 96 16.96 8.45 -5.68
CA ALA A 96 15.84 7.96 -6.47
C ALA A 96 16.03 8.31 -7.96
N GLU A 97 16.34 9.58 -8.28
CA GLU A 97 16.60 10.02 -9.66
C GLU A 97 17.75 9.25 -10.32
N LYS A 98 18.86 9.08 -9.60
CA LYS A 98 20.01 8.28 -10.07
C LYS A 98 19.63 6.82 -10.28
N GLY A 99 18.85 6.24 -9.37
CA GLY A 99 18.34 4.88 -9.46
C GLY A 99 17.49 4.67 -10.72
N GLU A 100 16.60 5.61 -11.03
CA GLU A 100 15.79 5.56 -12.26
C GLU A 100 16.66 5.59 -13.53
N ALA A 101 17.68 6.47 -13.57
CA ALA A 101 18.61 6.55 -14.69
C ALA A 101 19.41 5.23 -14.88
N LEU A 102 19.82 4.59 -13.79
CA LEU A 102 20.51 3.29 -13.82
C LEU A 102 19.58 2.17 -14.30
N LEU A 103 18.32 2.15 -13.86
CA LEU A 103 17.33 1.18 -14.32
C LEU A 103 16.93 1.39 -15.79
N ALA A 104 16.97 2.63 -16.29
CA ALA A 104 16.76 2.95 -17.70
C ALA A 104 17.92 2.46 -18.57
N THR A 105 19.15 2.51 -18.05
CA THR A 105 20.36 2.10 -18.76
C THR A 105 20.58 0.58 -18.71
N HIS A 106 20.54 0.00 -17.52
CA HIS A 106 20.94 -1.40 -17.28
C HIS A 106 19.76 -2.33 -16.99
N GLY A 107 18.62 -1.79 -16.54
CA GLY A 107 17.43 -2.56 -16.17
C GLY A 107 16.53 -2.94 -17.35
N LYS A 108 16.90 -2.61 -18.60
CA LYS A 108 16.10 -2.99 -19.78
C LYS A 108 16.10 -4.51 -19.97
N GLY A 109 14.93 -5.08 -20.22
CA GLY A 109 14.85 -6.49 -20.61
C GLY A 109 15.53 -6.73 -21.95
N ARG A 110 16.18 -7.90 -22.10
CA ARG A 110 16.52 -8.41 -23.43
C ARG A 110 15.22 -8.45 -24.22
N ARG A 111 15.11 -7.59 -25.26
CA ARG A 111 13.93 -7.50 -26.13
C ARG A 111 13.45 -8.91 -26.42
N GLY A 112 12.17 -9.17 -26.15
CA GLY A 112 11.55 -10.45 -26.47
C GLY A 112 11.87 -10.80 -27.91
N ARG A 113 12.19 -12.08 -28.15
CA ARG A 113 12.44 -12.62 -29.48
C ARG A 113 11.30 -12.16 -30.38
N LYS A 114 11.59 -11.33 -31.39
CA LYS A 114 10.62 -10.96 -32.43
C LYS A 114 10.03 -12.28 -32.95
N PRO A 115 8.71 -12.50 -32.93
CA PRO A 115 8.15 -13.71 -33.51
C PRO A 115 8.66 -13.77 -34.95
N ARG A 116 9.36 -14.86 -35.26
CA ARG A 116 9.84 -15.12 -36.61
C ARG A 116 8.58 -15.41 -37.40
N ASN A 117 8.16 -14.48 -38.27
CA ASN A 117 7.02 -14.69 -39.16
C ASN A 117 7.18 -16.08 -39.81
N PRO A 118 6.21 -16.99 -39.69
CA PRO A 118 6.19 -18.20 -40.49
C PRO A 118 5.74 -17.77 -41.89
N SER A 119 6.71 -17.45 -42.74
CA SER A 119 6.51 -17.23 -44.16
C SER A 119 7.62 -17.97 -44.91
N ALA A 120 7.32 -19.22 -45.28
CA ALA A 120 7.79 -20.00 -46.43
C ALA A 120 7.53 -21.50 -46.15
#